data_AF-A0A9F5IBG1-F1
#
_entry.id   AF-A0A9F5IBG1-F1
#
_cell.length_a   1.000
_cell.length_b   1.000
_cell.length_c   1.000
_cell.angle_alpha   90.00
_cell.angle_beta   90.00
_cell.angle_gamma   90.00
#
_symmetry.space_group_name_H-M   'P 1'
#
loop_
_entity.id
_entity.type
_entity.pdbx_description
1 polymer ?
#
loop_
_entity_poly.entity_id
_entity_poly.type
_entity_poly.pdbx_seq_one_letter_code
_entity_poly.pdbx_strand_id
1 'polypeptide(L)'
;MAGQCLTGSCFLAGVIFIGGLSASLPVLNLHAVVGVIFIHELEREDFKDTFPFSMDDHEEPSFDPPITFHANLLDHPDLPRWLRYIQRTPFDTGYLYGSATSKDVGKQTIEVMAYNRYTFETVRQTMEIRISSSPEGEMPYQADFLVKNWDVEEMLPKDAQESFQEAVDSMWEQEGLTVINITSALDRGGRVPLPIENRKEGVYVKVGSKDPFTTCLTEAKSPDNLYRCRLEQQPIITCYDSFSPRFQVDWCNLTLAQEGPEHLRHPDGASSHNP
;
A
#
# COMPACT_ATOMS: atom_id res chain seq x y z
N MET A 1 22.85 -73.27 -38.10
CA MET A 1 23.76 -72.13 -37.86
C MET A 1 22.93 -70.87 -38.00
N ALA A 2 22.69 -70.18 -36.88
CA ALA A 2 21.87 -68.99 -36.80
C ALA A 2 22.67 -67.77 -37.27
N GLY A 3 22.09 -66.95 -38.16
CA GLY A 3 22.63 -65.65 -38.57
C GLY A 3 21.59 -64.57 -38.29
N GLN A 4 22.00 -63.59 -37.48
CA GLN A 4 21.15 -62.69 -36.70
C GLN A 4 20.63 -61.45 -37.48
N CYS A 5 19.47 -60.98 -37.02
CA CYS A 5 18.85 -59.68 -37.29
C CYS A 5 19.76 -58.50 -36.94
N LEU A 6 19.79 -57.47 -37.79
CA LEU A 6 20.26 -56.12 -37.47
C LEU A 6 19.05 -55.18 -37.49
N THR A 7 18.46 -54.96 -36.31
CA THR A 7 17.47 -53.91 -36.08
C THR A 7 18.19 -52.60 -35.78
N GLY A 8 18.06 -51.62 -36.67
CA GLY A 8 18.55 -50.26 -36.47
C GLY A 8 17.74 -49.56 -35.37
N SER A 9 18.43 -49.11 -34.33
CA SER A 9 17.84 -48.33 -33.24
C SER A 9 17.93 -46.84 -33.59
N CYS A 10 16.78 -46.20 -33.80
CA CYS A 10 16.67 -44.74 -33.86
C CYS A 10 16.77 -44.17 -32.43
N PHE A 11 17.93 -43.61 -32.09
CA PHE A 11 18.06 -42.77 -30.90
C PHE A 11 17.37 -41.42 -31.14
N LEU A 12 16.14 -41.28 -30.64
CA LEU A 12 15.52 -39.97 -30.41
C LEU A 12 16.21 -39.35 -29.19
N ALA A 13 17.14 -38.42 -29.44
CA ALA A 13 17.65 -37.54 -28.41
C ALA A 13 16.53 -36.60 -27.96
N GLY A 14 15.87 -36.97 -26.85
CA GLY A 14 14.93 -36.08 -26.17
C GLY A 14 15.68 -34.89 -25.61
N VAL A 15 15.43 -33.70 -26.16
CA VAL A 15 15.82 -32.44 -25.54
C VAL A 15 14.92 -32.27 -24.31
N ILE A 16 15.45 -32.63 -23.14
CA ILE A 16 14.82 -32.27 -21.87
C ILE A 16 15.05 -30.76 -21.72
N PHE A 17 14.06 -29.96 -22.08
CA PHE A 17 13.95 -28.61 -21.55
C PHE A 17 13.72 -28.78 -20.04
N ILE A 18 14.80 -28.71 -19.26
CA ILE A 18 14.70 -28.41 -17.83
C ILE A 18 14.31 -26.94 -17.77
N GLY A 19 13.03 -26.64 -18.02
CA GLY A 19 12.46 -25.41 -17.52
C GLY A 19 12.64 -25.48 -16.01
N GLY A 20 13.51 -24.64 -15.46
CA GLY A 20 13.66 -24.53 -14.02
C GLY A 20 12.26 -24.34 -13.43
N LEU A 21 11.79 -25.30 -12.63
CA LEU A 21 10.59 -25.11 -11.85
C LEU A 21 10.88 -23.95 -10.91
N SER A 22 10.41 -22.76 -11.24
CA SER A 22 10.38 -21.65 -10.30
C SER A 22 9.58 -22.14 -9.09
N ALA A 23 10.22 -22.17 -7.91
CA ALA A 23 9.54 -22.55 -6.68
C ALA A 23 8.32 -21.63 -6.47
N SER A 24 7.24 -22.18 -5.93
CA SER A 24 6.00 -21.43 -5.75
C SER A 24 5.38 -21.72 -4.40
N LEU A 25 4.98 -20.65 -3.72
CA LEU A 25 4.17 -20.72 -2.51
C LEU A 25 2.69 -21.03 -2.86
N PRO A 26 1.91 -21.58 -1.91
CA PRO A 26 0.49 -21.85 -2.10
C PRO A 26 -0.31 -20.59 -2.42
N VAL A 27 -1.40 -20.72 -3.21
CA VAL A 27 -2.25 -19.56 -3.54
C VAL A 27 -2.83 -18.92 -2.27
N LEU A 28 -2.56 -17.63 -2.10
CA LEU A 28 -3.03 -16.84 -0.97
C LEU A 28 -4.36 -16.16 -1.33
N ASN A 29 -5.38 -16.33 -0.49
CA ASN A 29 -6.67 -15.68 -0.67
C ASN A 29 -6.76 -14.47 0.28
N LEU A 30 -6.91 -13.28 -0.29
CA LEU A 30 -6.98 -12.02 0.44
C LEU A 30 -8.31 -11.32 0.22
N HIS A 31 -8.65 -10.41 1.12
CA HIS A 31 -9.87 -9.62 1.03
C HIS A 31 -9.54 -8.13 1.21
N ALA A 32 -10.14 -7.31 0.36
CA ALA A 32 -10.06 -5.86 0.43
C ALA A 32 -11.48 -5.28 0.44
N VAL A 33 -11.64 -4.14 1.10
CA VAL A 33 -12.93 -3.45 1.22
C VAL A 33 -12.78 -2.04 0.66
N VAL A 34 -13.71 -1.64 -0.19
CA VAL A 34 -13.74 -0.27 -0.72
C VAL A 34 -13.85 0.73 0.44
N GLY A 35 -13.01 1.77 0.44
CA GLY A 35 -13.02 2.78 1.50
C GLY A 35 -12.26 2.37 2.77
N VAL A 36 -11.53 1.26 2.76
CA VAL A 36 -10.59 0.89 3.83
C VAL A 36 -9.22 0.66 3.19
N ILE A 37 -8.15 1.10 3.84
CA ILE A 37 -6.79 0.83 3.38
C ILE A 37 -6.55 -0.70 3.40
N PHE A 38 -6.17 -1.26 2.25
CA PHE A 38 -5.68 -2.64 2.17
C PHE A 38 -4.17 -2.63 2.38
N ILE A 39 -3.67 -3.53 3.23
CA ILE A 39 -2.24 -3.71 3.51
C ILE A 39 -1.97 -5.20 3.64
N HIS A 40 -0.94 -5.67 2.95
CA HIS A 40 -0.45 -7.03 3.04
C HIS A 40 1.08 -7.01 3.11
N GLU A 41 1.62 -7.66 4.13
CA GLU A 41 3.05 -7.79 4.35
C GLU A 41 3.61 -8.95 3.53
N LEU A 42 4.73 -8.69 2.85
CA LEU A 42 5.56 -9.67 2.19
C LEU A 42 6.70 -10.02 3.15
N GLU A 43 6.41 -10.88 4.12
CA GLU A 43 7.37 -11.36 5.10
C GLU A 43 8.49 -12.12 4.40
N ARG A 44 9.74 -11.75 4.65
CA ARG A 44 10.89 -12.32 3.93
C ARG A 44 11.07 -13.80 4.27
N GLU A 45 10.77 -14.14 5.50
CA GLU A 45 10.88 -15.46 6.12
C GLU A 45 10.08 -16.50 5.33
N ASP A 46 8.85 -16.19 4.93
CA ASP A 46 8.00 -17.08 4.12
C ASP A 46 8.66 -17.51 2.80
N PHE A 47 9.44 -16.61 2.19
CA PHE A 47 10.12 -16.88 0.92
C PHE A 47 11.48 -17.53 1.11
N LYS A 48 12.19 -17.22 2.21
CA LYS A 48 13.53 -17.76 2.52
C LYS A 48 13.53 -19.30 2.48
N ASP A 49 12.56 -19.90 3.16
CA ASP A 49 12.45 -21.36 3.30
C ASP A 49 12.03 -22.07 2.01
N THR A 50 11.63 -21.31 0.98
CA THR A 50 11.10 -21.85 -0.28
C THR A 50 12.12 -21.75 -1.43
N PHE A 51 13.26 -21.09 -1.25
CA PHE A 51 14.28 -21.01 -2.31
C PHE A 51 14.86 -22.41 -2.62
N PRO A 52 14.91 -22.83 -3.90
CA PRO A 52 15.31 -24.19 -4.32
C PRO A 52 16.67 -24.70 -3.82
N PHE A 53 17.61 -23.79 -3.56
CA PHE A 53 18.97 -24.06 -3.10
C PHE A 53 19.25 -23.40 -1.75
N SER A 54 18.27 -23.39 -0.83
CA SER A 54 18.61 -23.23 0.59
C SER A 54 19.78 -24.18 0.87
N MET A 55 20.95 -23.62 1.23
CA MET A 55 22.20 -24.37 1.33
C MET A 55 21.98 -25.67 2.10
N ASP A 56 22.67 -26.75 1.70
CA ASP A 56 22.59 -28.09 2.31
C ASP A 56 22.24 -28.01 3.80
N ASP A 57 21.32 -28.88 4.28
CA ASP A 57 20.78 -28.97 5.67
C ASP A 57 21.85 -29.05 6.80
N HIS A 58 23.13 -28.93 6.47
CA HIS A 58 24.30 -29.00 7.33
C HIS A 58 25.11 -27.69 7.43
N GLU A 59 24.81 -26.64 6.65
CA GLU A 59 25.40 -25.31 6.79
C GLU A 59 24.31 -24.25 6.87
N GLU A 60 24.04 -23.73 8.07
CA GLU A 60 23.22 -22.51 8.18
C GLU A 60 23.87 -21.41 7.33
N PRO A 61 23.12 -20.74 6.45
CA PRO A 61 23.67 -19.62 5.70
C PRO A 61 24.13 -18.58 6.73
N SER A 62 25.45 -18.35 6.79
CA SER A 62 26.05 -17.42 7.74
C SER A 62 25.57 -15.96 7.59
N PHE A 63 24.72 -15.66 6.60
CA PHE A 63 24.18 -14.34 6.30
C PHE A 63 22.71 -14.41 5.86
N ASP A 64 21.89 -13.51 6.42
CA ASP A 64 20.52 -13.25 5.96
C ASP A 64 20.54 -12.75 4.49
N PRO A 65 19.93 -13.48 3.52
CA PRO A 65 20.02 -13.11 2.12
C PRO A 65 19.11 -11.90 1.80
N PRO A 66 19.61 -10.85 1.13
CA PRO A 66 18.78 -9.74 0.68
C PRO A 66 17.76 -10.24 -0.34
N ILE A 67 16.48 -9.96 -0.09
CA ILE A 67 15.36 -10.39 -0.92
C ILE A 67 14.65 -9.15 -1.44
N THR A 68 14.39 -9.12 -2.74
CA THR A 68 13.53 -8.10 -3.33
C THR A 68 12.34 -8.68 -4.04
N PHE A 69 11.24 -7.93 -4.03
CA PHE A 69 10.00 -8.37 -4.62
C PHE A 69 9.69 -7.59 -5.88
N HIS A 70 9.09 -8.28 -6.83
CA HIS A 70 8.40 -7.68 -7.96
C HIS A 70 6.95 -8.14 -7.92
N ALA A 71 6.01 -7.22 -8.06
CA ALA A 71 4.60 -7.54 -8.00
C ALA A 71 3.87 -6.93 -9.20
N ASN A 72 2.95 -7.71 -9.77
CA ASN A 72 2.20 -7.32 -10.96
C ASN A 72 0.79 -7.93 -10.94
N LEU A 73 -0.15 -7.29 -11.63
CA LEU A 73 -1.43 -7.91 -11.95
C LEU A 73 -1.17 -9.05 -12.95
N LEU A 74 -1.88 -10.18 -12.80
CA LEU A 74 -1.75 -11.32 -13.70
C LEU A 74 -1.91 -10.88 -15.16
N ASP A 75 -1.00 -11.35 -16.03
CA ASP A 75 -0.93 -11.00 -17.47
C ASP A 75 -0.65 -9.51 -17.78
N HIS A 76 -0.23 -8.73 -16.78
CA HIS A 76 0.16 -7.33 -16.92
C HIS A 76 1.53 -7.07 -16.29
N PRO A 77 2.28 -6.06 -16.77
CA PRO A 77 3.59 -5.71 -16.20
C PRO A 77 3.49 -4.87 -14.91
N ASP A 78 2.35 -4.24 -14.66
CA ASP A 78 2.15 -3.29 -13.57
C ASP A 78 1.12 -3.81 -12.56
N LEU A 79 1.15 -3.25 -11.35
CA LEU A 79 0.08 -3.41 -10.36
C LEU A 79 -1.20 -2.68 -10.81
N PRO A 80 -2.39 -3.12 -10.33
CA PRO A 80 -3.61 -2.37 -10.57
C PRO A 80 -3.50 -0.99 -9.90
N ARG A 81 -4.13 0.03 -10.50
CA ARG A 81 -3.96 1.44 -10.10
C ARG A 81 -4.20 1.74 -8.61
N TRP A 82 -5.06 0.95 -7.96
CA TRP A 82 -5.39 1.13 -6.55
C TRP A 82 -4.34 0.57 -5.59
N LEU A 83 -3.44 -0.31 -6.07
CA LEU A 83 -2.46 -1.04 -5.27
C LEU A 83 -1.04 -0.57 -5.59
N ARG A 84 -0.19 -0.50 -4.57
CA ARG A 84 1.22 -0.10 -4.65
C ARG A 84 2.08 -1.11 -3.92
N TYR A 85 3.36 -1.13 -4.28
CA TYR A 85 4.40 -1.89 -3.60
C TYR A 85 5.45 -0.92 -3.04
N ILE A 86 5.92 -1.19 -1.82
CA ILE A 86 7.07 -0.51 -1.24
C ILE A 86 7.95 -1.50 -0.48
N GLN A 87 9.26 -1.31 -0.57
CA GLN A 87 10.25 -1.97 0.26
C GLN A 87 11.45 -1.03 0.35
N ARG A 88 11.85 -0.64 1.56
CA ARG A 88 12.90 0.38 1.75
C ARG A 88 14.28 -0.15 1.38
N THR A 89 14.63 -1.32 1.89
CA THR A 89 15.83 -2.05 1.53
C THR A 89 15.52 -3.53 1.29
N PRO A 90 16.39 -4.27 0.60
CA PRO A 90 16.24 -5.73 0.43
C PRO A 90 16.23 -6.53 1.75
N PHE A 91 16.51 -5.89 2.89
CA PHE A 91 16.47 -6.51 4.20
C PHE A 91 15.17 -6.21 4.96
N ASP A 92 14.36 -5.27 4.46
CA ASP A 92 13.10 -4.90 5.09
C ASP A 92 11.93 -5.72 4.54
N THR A 93 10.87 -5.82 5.32
CA THR A 93 9.56 -6.34 4.87
C THR A 93 9.05 -5.52 3.69
N GLY A 94 8.55 -6.21 2.66
CA GLY A 94 7.85 -5.55 1.56
C GLY A 94 6.37 -5.37 1.91
N TYR A 95 5.73 -4.34 1.38
CA TYR A 95 4.29 -4.13 1.58
C TYR A 95 3.57 -3.96 0.25
N LEU A 96 2.45 -4.67 0.09
CA LEU A 96 1.42 -4.35 -0.88
C LEU A 96 0.33 -3.56 -0.18
N TYR A 97 0.08 -2.32 -0.61
CA TYR A 97 -0.89 -1.46 0.05
C TYR A 97 -1.64 -0.55 -0.91
N GLY A 98 -2.85 -0.14 -0.53
CA GLY A 98 -3.63 0.82 -1.29
C GLY A 98 -5.14 0.75 -1.07
N SER A 99 -5.88 1.61 -1.75
CA SER A 99 -7.30 1.83 -1.46
C SER A 99 -8.14 1.56 -2.69
N ALA A 100 -8.85 0.43 -2.68
CA ALA A 100 -9.76 0.06 -3.74
C ALA A 100 -10.97 1.02 -3.81
N THR A 101 -11.42 1.29 -5.03
CA THR A 101 -12.62 2.09 -5.30
C THR A 101 -13.78 1.20 -5.74
N SER A 102 -14.99 1.75 -5.85
CA SER A 102 -16.16 1.04 -6.38
C SER A 102 -15.95 0.43 -7.76
N LYS A 103 -15.01 0.97 -8.56
CA LYS A 103 -14.63 0.45 -9.89
C LYS A 103 -13.77 -0.82 -9.82
N ASP A 104 -13.15 -1.08 -8.67
CA ASP A 104 -12.21 -2.18 -8.48
C ASP A 104 -12.91 -3.43 -7.89
N VAL A 105 -14.18 -3.33 -7.50
CA VAL A 105 -14.97 -4.43 -6.92
C VAL A 105 -14.96 -5.66 -7.82
N GLY A 106 -14.67 -6.82 -7.24
CA GLY A 106 -14.50 -8.07 -7.97
C GLY A 106 -13.31 -8.88 -7.48
N LYS A 107 -12.77 -9.73 -8.34
CA LYS A 107 -11.60 -10.56 -8.06
C LYS A 107 -10.42 -10.07 -8.90
N GLN A 108 -9.27 -9.89 -8.28
CA GLN A 108 -8.01 -9.56 -8.95
C GLN A 108 -6.92 -10.54 -8.51
N THR A 109 -6.07 -10.96 -9.43
CA THR A 109 -4.97 -11.90 -9.14
C THR A 109 -3.64 -11.16 -9.28
N ILE A 110 -2.88 -11.09 -8.20
CA ILE A 110 -1.55 -10.47 -8.14
C ILE A 110 -0.51 -11.58 -8.11
N GLU A 111 0.51 -11.49 -8.96
CA GLU A 111 1.70 -12.32 -8.88
C GLU A 111 2.81 -11.55 -8.18
N VAL A 112 3.45 -12.18 -7.20
CA VAL A 112 4.61 -11.63 -6.48
C VAL A 112 5.80 -12.56 -6.65
N MET A 113 6.85 -12.07 -7.30
CA MET A 113 8.12 -12.77 -7.44
C MET A 113 9.10 -12.25 -6.39
N ALA A 114 9.57 -13.12 -5.51
CA ALA A 114 10.69 -12.84 -4.63
C ALA A 114 12.01 -13.27 -5.29
N TYR A 115 13.01 -12.40 -5.26
CA TYR A 115 14.33 -12.62 -5.83
C TYR A 115 15.38 -12.63 -4.71
N ASN A 116 16.07 -13.75 -4.56
CA ASN A 116 17.26 -13.82 -3.73
C ASN A 116 18.41 -13.10 -4.46
N ARG A 117 18.92 -12.00 -3.91
CA ARG A 117 19.95 -11.18 -4.56
C ARG A 117 21.36 -11.80 -4.55
N TYR A 118 21.59 -12.87 -3.79
CA TYR A 118 22.85 -13.60 -3.81
C TYR A 118 22.83 -14.77 -4.80
N THR A 119 21.75 -15.55 -4.83
CA THR A 119 21.66 -16.78 -5.64
C THR A 119 20.94 -16.58 -6.97
N PHE A 120 20.26 -15.44 -7.15
CA PHE A 120 19.37 -15.13 -8.29
C PHE A 120 18.16 -16.07 -8.42
N GLU A 121 17.90 -16.88 -7.39
CA GLU A 121 16.73 -17.73 -7.36
C GLU A 121 15.45 -16.93 -7.17
N THR A 122 14.35 -17.52 -7.65
CA THR A 122 13.04 -16.89 -7.65
C THR A 122 12.00 -17.78 -7.01
N VAL A 123 11.19 -17.21 -6.12
CA VAL A 123 10.00 -17.84 -5.58
C VAL A 123 8.77 -17.04 -6.00
N ARG A 124 7.75 -17.74 -6.48
CA ARG A 124 6.47 -17.16 -6.91
C ARG A 124 5.39 -17.32 -5.87
N GLN A 125 4.69 -16.24 -5.54
CA GLN A 125 3.46 -16.24 -4.76
C GLN A 125 2.30 -15.72 -5.63
N THR A 126 1.22 -16.49 -5.72
CA THR A 126 -0.03 -16.03 -6.37
C THR A 126 -1.01 -15.59 -5.30
N MET A 127 -1.56 -14.37 -5.42
CA MET A 127 -2.50 -13.81 -4.47
C MET A 127 -3.83 -13.50 -5.17
N GLU A 128 -4.93 -14.07 -4.69
CA GLU A 128 -6.28 -13.77 -5.14
C GLU A 128 -6.95 -12.79 -4.18
N ILE A 129 -7.04 -11.52 -4.58
CA ILE A 129 -7.67 -10.45 -3.81
C ILE A 129 -9.14 -10.35 -4.22
N ARG A 130 -10.06 -10.59 -3.27
CA ARG A 130 -11.49 -10.32 -3.42
C ARG A 130 -11.81 -8.95 -2.86
N ILE A 131 -12.27 -8.04 -3.71
CA ILE A 131 -12.62 -6.66 -3.37
C ILE A 131 -14.14 -6.57 -3.24
N SER A 132 -14.62 -6.18 -2.06
CA SER A 132 -16.05 -5.99 -1.78
C SER A 132 -16.39 -4.54 -1.45
N SER A 133 -17.65 -4.17 -1.62
CA SER A 133 -18.17 -2.88 -1.15
C SER A 133 -18.16 -2.81 0.38
N SER A 134 -17.93 -1.62 0.93
CA SER A 134 -18.03 -1.43 2.38
C SER A 134 -19.43 -1.73 2.90
N PRO A 135 -19.59 -2.61 3.91
CA PRO A 135 -20.87 -2.83 4.56
C PRO A 135 -21.29 -1.61 5.39
N GLU A 136 -20.34 -0.76 5.78
CA GLU A 136 -20.57 0.41 6.60
C GLU A 136 -21.14 1.59 5.81
N GLY A 137 -21.14 1.51 4.47
CA GLY A 137 -21.57 2.59 3.59
C GLY A 137 -20.44 3.58 3.28
N GLU A 138 -20.79 4.69 2.63
CA GLU A 138 -19.85 5.74 2.28
C GLU A 138 -19.46 6.58 3.50
N MET A 139 -18.21 7.05 3.52
CA MET A 139 -17.68 7.97 4.52
C MET A 139 -17.57 9.36 3.88
N PRO A 140 -18.63 10.19 3.95
CA PRO A 140 -18.69 11.45 3.24
C PRO A 140 -17.70 12.49 3.77
N TYR A 141 -17.30 12.41 5.04
CA TYR A 141 -16.34 13.33 5.63
C TYR A 141 -14.96 12.70 5.65
N GLN A 142 -14.02 13.26 4.90
CA GLN A 142 -12.65 12.75 4.80
C GLN A 142 -11.66 13.83 5.18
N ALA A 143 -10.74 13.53 6.09
CA ALA A 143 -9.58 14.38 6.38
C ALA A 143 -8.30 13.70 5.91
N ASP A 144 -7.41 14.47 5.29
CA ASP A 144 -6.10 14.01 4.85
C ASP A 144 -5.02 14.77 5.62
N PHE A 145 -4.26 14.04 6.44
CA PHE A 145 -3.25 14.57 7.34
C PHE A 145 -1.85 14.31 6.78
N LEU A 146 -1.03 15.35 6.64
CA LEU A 146 0.40 15.18 6.38
C LEU A 146 1.16 15.01 7.69
N VAL A 147 1.74 13.84 7.92
CA VAL A 147 2.64 13.55 9.05
C VAL A 147 4.07 13.66 8.57
N LYS A 148 4.83 14.64 9.08
CA LYS A 148 6.15 14.99 8.54
C LYS A 148 7.30 14.10 9.01
N ASN A 149 7.15 13.45 10.16
CA ASN A 149 8.22 12.68 10.81
C ASN A 149 8.07 11.16 10.64
N TRP A 150 7.35 10.72 9.61
CA TRP A 150 7.13 9.31 9.28
C TRP A 150 7.31 9.09 7.78
N ASP A 151 7.89 7.95 7.42
CA ASP A 151 7.85 7.43 6.05
C ASP A 151 6.64 6.50 5.86
N VAL A 152 6.33 6.13 4.61
CA VAL A 152 5.14 5.30 4.32
C VAL A 152 5.26 3.94 4.97
N GLU A 153 6.38 3.26 4.74
CA GLU A 153 6.68 1.93 5.28
C GLU A 153 6.65 1.86 6.81
N GLU A 154 6.80 3.00 7.50
CA GLU A 154 6.69 3.07 8.96
C GLU A 154 5.23 3.19 9.41
N MET A 155 4.35 3.75 8.58
CA MET A 155 2.91 3.92 8.87
C MET A 155 2.05 2.72 8.45
N LEU A 156 2.59 1.80 7.63
CA LEU A 156 1.88 0.60 7.19
C LEU A 156 1.70 -0.50 8.25
N PRO A 157 2.66 -0.73 9.18
CA PRO A 157 2.47 -1.68 10.28
C PRO A 157 1.20 -1.41 11.08
N LYS A 158 0.56 -2.50 11.54
CA LYS A 158 -0.72 -2.42 12.26
C LYS A 158 -0.64 -1.60 13.54
N ASP A 159 0.44 -1.73 14.30
CA ASP A 159 0.67 -1.00 15.55
C ASP A 159 0.82 0.52 15.33
N ALA A 160 1.47 0.92 14.22
CA ALA A 160 1.56 2.32 13.82
C ALA A 160 0.20 2.89 13.44
N GLN A 161 -0.61 2.13 12.69
CA GLN A 161 -1.98 2.52 12.33
C GLN A 161 -2.89 2.65 13.54
N GLU A 162 -2.87 1.66 14.45
CA GLU A 162 -3.67 1.70 15.68
C GLU A 162 -3.28 2.93 16.52
N SER A 163 -1.98 3.19 16.67
CA SER A 163 -1.50 4.36 17.41
C SER A 163 -1.91 5.69 16.76
N PHE A 164 -1.92 5.76 15.42
CA PHE A 164 -2.40 6.94 14.71
C PHE A 164 -3.92 7.09 14.85
N GLN A 165 -4.67 5.99 14.75
CA GLN A 165 -6.11 5.97 14.92
C GLN A 165 -6.51 6.47 16.31
N GLU A 166 -5.83 6.02 17.38
CA GLU A 166 -6.03 6.52 18.75
C GLU A 166 -5.85 8.05 18.85
N ALA A 167 -4.81 8.59 18.19
CA ALA A 167 -4.57 10.03 18.17
C ALA A 167 -5.69 10.79 17.43
N VAL A 168 -6.18 10.23 16.33
CA VAL A 168 -7.30 10.80 15.57
C VAL A 168 -8.59 10.71 16.37
N ASP A 169 -8.91 9.57 16.98
CA ASP A 169 -10.11 9.36 17.79
C ASP A 169 -10.15 10.33 18.98
N SER A 170 -9.01 10.51 19.66
CA SER A 170 -8.89 11.49 20.74
C SER A 170 -9.15 12.93 20.29
N MET A 171 -8.79 13.27 19.06
CA MET A 171 -8.93 14.62 18.50
C MET A 171 -10.32 14.86 17.91
N TRP A 172 -10.90 13.82 17.34
CA TRP A 172 -12.18 13.89 16.63
C TRP A 172 -13.38 13.69 17.56
N GLU A 173 -13.17 13.13 18.75
CA GLU A 173 -14.22 12.91 19.77
C GLU A 173 -15.45 12.15 19.21
N GLN A 174 -15.23 11.33 18.18
CA GLN A 174 -16.25 10.55 17.47
C GLN A 174 -15.78 9.10 17.29
N GLU A 175 -16.73 8.18 17.22
CA GLU A 175 -16.46 6.77 16.94
C GLU A 175 -16.54 6.48 15.44
N GLY A 176 -15.98 5.35 15.00
CA GLY A 176 -16.16 4.86 13.63
C GLY A 176 -15.32 5.59 12.58
N LEU A 177 -14.23 6.23 12.99
CA LEU A 177 -13.20 6.73 12.10
C LEU A 177 -12.43 5.55 11.50
N THR A 178 -12.02 5.67 10.24
CA THR A 178 -11.26 4.60 9.57
C THR A 178 -10.17 5.20 8.69
N VAL A 179 -8.96 4.62 8.74
CA VAL A 179 -7.92 4.93 7.77
C VAL A 179 -8.34 4.41 6.40
N ILE A 180 -8.59 5.34 5.47
CA ILE A 180 -9.10 5.02 4.15
C ILE A 180 -7.99 5.02 3.10
N ASN A 181 -6.88 5.75 3.31
CA ASN A 181 -5.74 5.76 2.39
C ASN A 181 -4.43 6.21 3.09
N ILE A 182 -3.30 5.66 2.65
CA ILE A 182 -1.96 6.08 3.04
C ILE A 182 -1.17 6.33 1.75
N THR A 183 -0.46 7.47 1.66
CA THR A 183 0.28 7.84 0.45
C THR A 183 1.57 8.57 0.79
N SER A 184 2.65 8.30 0.07
CA SER A 184 3.92 9.04 0.24
C SER A 184 3.71 10.52 -0.07
N ALA A 185 4.35 11.40 0.69
CA ALA A 185 4.41 12.81 0.32
C ALA A 185 5.10 13.00 -1.05
N LEU A 186 6.02 12.12 -1.44
CA LEU A 186 6.70 12.16 -2.74
C LEU A 186 5.74 11.96 -3.91
N ASP A 187 4.78 11.04 -3.76
CA ASP A 187 3.75 10.77 -4.78
C ASP A 187 2.82 11.96 -5.02
N ARG A 188 2.80 12.93 -4.10
CA ARG A 188 1.99 14.15 -4.17
C ARG A 188 2.79 15.41 -4.49
N GLY A 189 3.93 15.24 -5.17
CA GLY A 189 4.79 16.36 -5.56
C GLY A 189 5.73 16.84 -4.46
N GLY A 190 5.84 16.08 -3.37
CA GLY A 190 6.92 16.21 -2.41
C GLY A 190 8.27 16.01 -3.10
N ARG A 191 9.26 16.81 -2.72
CA ARG A 191 10.62 16.61 -3.21
C ARG A 191 11.24 15.45 -2.45
N VAL A 192 11.96 14.58 -3.17
CA VAL A 192 12.82 13.58 -2.55
C VAL A 192 13.77 14.33 -1.62
N PRO A 193 13.64 14.17 -0.28
CA PRO A 193 14.54 14.86 0.63
C PRO A 193 15.95 14.33 0.37
N LEU A 194 16.94 15.21 0.46
CA LEU A 194 18.31 14.72 0.59
C LEU A 194 18.33 13.78 1.81
N PRO A 195 19.05 12.65 1.73
CA PRO A 195 19.19 11.72 2.84
C PRO A 195 19.99 12.38 3.97
N ILE A 196 19.28 13.19 4.75
CA ILE A 196 19.74 13.90 5.94
C ILE A 196 19.22 13.09 7.12
N GLU A 197 20.11 12.75 8.04
CA GLU A 197 19.78 12.00 9.24
C GLU A 197 18.61 12.66 10.00
N ASN A 198 17.65 11.85 10.46
CA ASN A 198 16.43 12.29 11.14
C ASN A 198 15.46 13.14 10.32
N ARG A 199 15.59 13.18 8.99
CA ARG A 199 14.60 13.78 8.10
C ARG A 199 13.83 12.69 7.35
N LYS A 200 12.51 12.78 7.44
CA LYS A 200 11.56 11.86 6.80
C LYS A 200 10.94 12.49 5.57
N GLU A 201 10.44 11.66 4.68
CA GLU A 201 9.75 12.08 3.45
C GLU A 201 8.39 12.70 3.77
N GLY A 202 7.74 12.16 4.80
CA GLY A 202 6.39 12.49 5.19
C GLY A 202 5.38 11.57 4.52
N VAL A 203 4.28 11.33 5.24
CA VAL A 203 3.19 10.45 4.81
C VAL A 203 1.86 11.17 4.94
N TYR A 204 1.03 11.04 3.92
CA TYR A 204 -0.37 11.44 3.97
C TYR A 204 -1.20 10.27 4.49
N VAL A 205 -1.91 10.49 5.59
CA VAL A 205 -2.87 9.55 6.16
C VAL A 205 -4.25 10.15 6.02
N LYS A 206 -5.09 9.51 5.20
CA LYS A 206 -6.47 9.90 5.00
C LYS A 206 -7.39 9.08 5.89
N VAL A 207 -8.23 9.75 6.65
CA VAL A 207 -9.23 9.17 7.54
C VAL A 207 -10.63 9.56 7.06
N GLY A 208 -11.54 8.60 7.06
CA GLY A 208 -12.95 8.77 6.74
C GLY A 208 -13.82 8.71 7.99
N SER A 209 -14.90 9.49 7.98
CA SER A 209 -15.94 9.54 9.00
C SER A 209 -17.32 9.58 8.36
N LYS A 210 -18.30 9.03 9.07
CA LYS A 210 -19.73 9.25 8.80
C LYS A 210 -20.22 10.56 9.39
N ASP A 211 -19.56 11.03 10.44
CA ASP A 211 -19.93 12.20 11.19
C ASP A 211 -19.16 13.43 10.72
N PRO A 212 -19.76 14.64 10.81
CA PRO A 212 -19.12 15.88 10.38
C PRO A 212 -17.81 16.19 11.12
N PHE A 213 -16.99 17.03 10.48
CA PHE A 213 -15.75 17.54 11.07
C PHE A 213 -16.00 18.27 12.40
N THR A 214 -15.10 18.07 13.36
CA THR A 214 -15.11 18.82 14.63
C THR A 214 -14.79 20.30 14.43
N THR A 215 -15.11 21.10 15.44
CA THR A 215 -14.74 22.53 15.48
C THR A 215 -13.23 22.71 15.32
N CYS A 216 -12.40 21.87 15.93
CA CYS A 216 -10.95 22.01 15.79
C CYS A 216 -10.48 21.87 14.33
N LEU A 217 -10.98 20.85 13.62
CA LEU A 217 -10.59 20.62 12.23
C LEU A 217 -11.03 21.75 11.31
N THR A 218 -12.25 22.25 11.52
CA THR A 218 -12.76 23.39 10.76
C THR A 218 -12.03 24.70 11.11
N GLU A 219 -11.63 24.90 12.37
CA GLU A 219 -10.79 26.03 12.82
C GLU A 219 -9.40 26.01 12.17
N ALA A 220 -8.81 24.83 11.96
CA ALA A 220 -7.55 24.69 11.21
C ALA A 220 -7.66 25.25 9.78
N LYS A 221 -8.89 25.32 9.23
CA LYS A 221 -9.22 25.89 7.92
C LYS A 221 -9.85 27.28 7.97
N SER A 222 -9.86 27.94 9.13
CA SER A 222 -10.31 29.32 9.25
C SER A 222 -9.43 30.30 8.45
N PRO A 223 -9.97 31.44 7.98
CA PRO A 223 -9.20 32.44 7.23
C PRO A 223 -7.93 32.93 7.93
N ASP A 224 -7.98 33.08 9.26
CA ASP A 224 -6.84 33.51 10.07
C ASP A 224 -5.73 32.46 10.10
N ASN A 225 -6.08 31.18 10.29
CA ASN A 225 -5.12 30.08 10.26
C ASN A 225 -4.54 29.86 8.85
N LEU A 226 -5.35 30.00 7.79
CA LEU A 226 -4.86 30.00 6.42
C LEU A 226 -3.94 31.19 6.12
N TYR A 227 -4.16 32.35 6.73
CA TYR A 227 -3.24 33.49 6.64
C TYR A 227 -1.92 33.22 7.36
N ARG A 228 -1.96 32.62 8.56
CA ARG A 228 -0.75 32.19 9.29
C ARG A 228 0.09 31.21 8.48
N CYS A 229 -0.54 30.21 7.86
CA CYS A 229 0.14 29.25 7.00
C CYS A 229 0.85 29.93 5.82
N ARG A 230 0.24 30.95 5.19
CA ARG A 230 0.87 31.74 4.12
C ARG A 230 2.07 32.55 4.61
N LEU A 231 2.13 32.86 5.89
CA LEU A 231 3.27 33.52 6.55
C LEU A 231 4.26 32.52 7.16
N GLU A 232 4.15 31.23 6.83
CA GLU A 232 4.96 30.14 7.40
C GLU A 232 4.86 30.04 8.93
N GLN A 233 3.75 30.50 9.50
CA GLN A 233 3.44 30.39 10.92
C GLN A 233 2.50 29.21 11.17
N GLN A 234 2.71 28.52 12.29
CA GLN A 234 1.80 27.47 12.71
C GLN A 234 0.39 28.04 13.01
N PRO A 235 -0.68 27.35 12.61
CA PRO A 235 -2.04 27.74 12.96
C PRO A 235 -2.23 27.66 14.48
N ILE A 236 -3.21 28.38 15.02
CA ILE A 236 -3.60 28.28 16.43
C ILE A 236 -4.89 27.47 16.46
N ILE A 237 -4.80 26.24 16.97
CA ILE A 237 -5.91 25.29 17.07
C ILE A 237 -5.83 24.56 18.41
N THR A 238 -6.96 24.01 18.87
CA THR A 238 -7.09 23.40 20.19
C THR A 238 -6.64 21.94 20.25
N CYS A 239 -6.52 21.26 19.12
CA CYS A 239 -6.28 19.82 19.05
C CYS A 239 -4.85 19.43 18.61
N TYR A 240 -3.87 20.31 18.82
CA TYR A 240 -2.45 19.99 18.59
C TYR A 240 -1.97 18.79 19.41
N ASP A 241 -2.47 18.68 20.64
CA ASP A 241 -1.85 17.83 21.66
C ASP A 241 -2.09 16.33 21.41
N SER A 242 -3.17 15.95 20.72
CA SER A 242 -3.53 14.54 20.51
C SER A 242 -2.51 13.76 19.68
N PHE A 243 -1.75 14.43 18.81
CA PHE A 243 -0.76 13.79 17.93
C PHE A 243 0.66 13.84 18.49
N SER A 244 0.94 14.76 19.41
CA SER A 244 2.27 15.00 19.94
C SER A 244 2.62 13.99 21.05
N PRO A 245 3.89 13.54 21.18
CA PRO A 245 5.05 13.87 20.33
C PRO A 245 5.23 12.93 19.13
N ARG A 246 4.41 11.87 19.01
CA ARG A 246 4.64 10.76 18.08
C ARG A 246 4.42 11.16 16.62
N PHE A 247 3.40 11.96 16.33
CA PHE A 247 3.02 12.37 14.99
C PHE A 247 3.09 13.89 14.85
N GLN A 248 4.01 14.38 14.01
CA GLN A 248 4.17 15.79 13.69
C GLN A 248 3.30 16.15 12.49
N VAL A 249 2.01 16.41 12.76
CA VAL A 249 1.04 16.80 11.75
C VAL A 249 1.35 18.21 11.23
N ASP A 250 1.35 18.36 9.90
CA ASP A 250 1.39 19.64 9.23
C ASP A 250 -0.03 20.15 8.98
N TRP A 251 -0.54 20.92 9.93
CA TRP A 251 -1.89 21.48 9.89
C TRP A 251 -2.13 22.45 8.72
N CYS A 252 -1.07 23.05 8.17
CA CYS A 252 -1.20 23.87 6.97
C CYS A 252 -1.52 23.02 5.73
N ASN A 253 -1.12 21.75 5.72
CA ASN A 253 -1.37 20.78 4.66
C ASN A 253 -2.55 19.82 4.95
N LEU A 254 -3.32 20.05 6.01
CA LEU A 254 -4.59 19.34 6.24
C LEU A 254 -5.50 19.52 5.02
N THR A 255 -6.23 18.52 4.58
CA THR A 255 -7.35 18.74 3.63
C THR A 255 -8.62 18.12 4.18
N LEU A 256 -9.74 18.82 4.03
CA LEU A 256 -11.05 18.37 4.45
C LEU A 256 -11.92 18.27 3.20
N ALA A 257 -12.41 17.07 2.90
CA ALA A 257 -13.29 16.81 1.77
C ALA A 257 -14.63 16.31 2.29
N GLN A 258 -15.70 16.92 1.82
CA GLN A 258 -17.06 16.45 2.04
C GLN A 258 -17.62 15.95 0.71
N GLU A 259 -17.77 14.65 0.55
CA GLU A 259 -18.55 14.08 -0.55
C GLU A 259 -20.03 14.27 -0.23
N GLY A 260 -20.69 15.17 -0.96
CA GLY A 260 -22.13 15.35 -0.84
C GLY A 260 -22.87 14.10 -1.33
N PRO A 261 -24.08 13.82 -0.78
CA PRO A 261 -24.89 12.70 -1.26
C PRO A 261 -25.11 12.86 -2.77
N GLU A 262 -24.96 11.77 -3.51
CA GLU A 262 -25.01 11.74 -4.98
C GLU A 262 -26.29 12.40 -5.54
N HIS A 263 -27.36 12.46 -4.74
CA HIS A 263 -28.64 13.07 -5.07
C HIS A 263 -28.65 14.62 -5.18
N LEU A 264 -27.60 15.31 -4.72
CA LEU A 264 -27.48 16.77 -4.84
C LEU A 264 -26.53 17.22 -5.95
N ARG A 265 -25.95 16.29 -6.73
CA ARG A 265 -25.23 16.64 -7.96
C ARG A 265 -26.24 17.02 -9.04
N HIS A 266 -26.73 18.26 -9.00
CA HIS A 266 -27.46 18.85 -10.12
C HIS A 266 -26.56 18.88 -11.37
N PRO A 267 -27.03 18.40 -12.53
CA PRO A 267 -26.31 18.54 -13.79
C PRO A 267 -26.53 19.96 -14.32
N ASP A 268 -25.88 20.96 -13.73
CA ASP A 268 -25.91 22.31 -14.27
C ASP A 268 -24.91 22.42 -15.42
N GLY A 269 -25.45 22.26 -16.64
CA GLY A 269 -24.73 22.42 -17.88
C GLY A 269 -25.61 22.43 -19.13
N ALA A 270 -26.88 22.83 -19.02
CA ALA A 270 -27.68 23.14 -20.20
C ALA A 270 -27.36 24.57 -20.66
N SER A 271 -26.48 24.67 -21.65
CA SER A 271 -26.24 25.86 -22.47
C SER A 271 -27.57 26.47 -22.93
N SER A 272 -27.89 27.67 -22.46
CA SER A 272 -28.96 28.48 -23.02
C SER A 272 -28.48 29.10 -24.32
N HIS A 273 -28.87 28.49 -25.43
CA HIS A 273 -29.01 29.23 -26.69
C HIS A 273 -30.36 29.92 -26.71
N ASN A 274 -30.34 31.22 -26.99
CA ASN A 274 -31.47 32.00 -27.46
C ASN A 274 -30.96 33.36 -27.95
N PRO A 275 -31.65 33.99 -28.92
CA PRO A 275 -32.00 33.52 -30.26
C PRO A 275 -31.18 34.22 -31.35
#